data_AF-A0A843EJB8-F1
#
_entry.id   AF-A0A843EJB8-F1
#
_cell.length_a   1.000
_cell.length_b   1.000
_cell.length_c   1.000
_cell.angle_alpha   90.00
_cell.angle_beta   90.00
_cell.angle_gamma   90.00
#
_symmetry.space_group_name_H-M   'P 1'
#
loop_
_entity.id
_entity.type
_entity.pdbx_description
1 polymer ?
#
loop_
_entity_poly.entity_id
_entity_poly.type
_entity_poly.pdbx_seq_one_letter_code
_entity_poly.pdbx_strand_id
1 'polypeptide(L)'
;ALLVRGMAGMIDKGVEQRDSGLKSGGDGCTTIVCRKGKLILPPDWDVESNTPELASQIRRYSITEGDIVLIGGSNTNRTMAAVAANSAALELLEKSRSGRTA
;
A
#
# COMPACT_ATOMS: atom_id res chain seq x y z
N ALA A 1 4.33 -2.22 7.94
CA ALA A 1 3.28 -1.57 7.12
C ALA A 1 3.39 -0.07 7.27
N LEU A 2 2.97 0.68 6.26
CA LEU A 2 2.97 2.15 6.24
C LEU A 2 1.58 2.64 5.81
N LEU A 3 1.03 3.60 6.54
CA LEU A 3 -0.15 4.36 6.12
C LEU A 3 0.32 5.57 5.33
N VAL A 4 -0.11 5.69 4.07
CA VAL A 4 0.24 6.81 3.19
C VAL A 4 -1.04 7.56 2.85
N ARG A 5 -1.05 8.85 3.18
CA ARG A 5 -2.27 9.68 3.09
C ARG A 5 -2.52 10.17 1.66
N GLY A 6 -3.78 10.16 1.23
CA GLY A 6 -4.22 10.79 -0.01
C GLY A 6 -3.66 10.22 -1.32
N MET A 7 -3.13 8.98 -1.31
CA MET A 7 -2.48 8.37 -2.47
C MET A 7 -3.32 7.30 -3.18
N ALA A 8 -4.57 7.06 -2.77
CA ALA A 8 -5.45 6.07 -3.39
C ALA A 8 -5.72 6.32 -4.88
N GLY A 9 -5.66 7.57 -5.34
CA GLY A 9 -5.83 7.92 -6.75
C GLY A 9 -4.65 7.49 -7.63
N MET A 10 -3.50 7.18 -7.02
CA MET A 10 -2.28 6.77 -7.71
C MET A 10 -2.14 5.24 -7.82
N ILE A 11 -3.08 4.50 -7.23
CA ILE A 11 -3.08 3.03 -7.24
C ILE A 11 -4.10 2.52 -8.25
N ASP A 12 -3.63 1.73 -9.22
CA ASP A 12 -4.48 0.96 -10.13
C ASP A 12 -4.61 -0.49 -9.65
N LYS A 13 -3.61 -1.33 -9.95
CA LYS A 13 -3.62 -2.77 -9.60
C LYS A 13 -2.70 -3.14 -8.45
N GLY A 14 -1.92 -2.19 -7.93
CA GLY A 14 -0.93 -2.44 -6.88
C GLY A 14 0.32 -3.22 -7.34
N VAL A 15 0.45 -3.48 -8.64
CA VAL A 15 1.58 -4.22 -9.23
C VAL A 15 2.86 -3.39 -9.12
N GLU A 16 2.77 -2.08 -9.32
CA GLU A 16 3.90 -1.16 -9.22
C GLU A 16 4.50 -1.17 -7.81
N GLN A 17 3.66 -1.21 -6.77
CA GLN A 17 4.13 -1.29 -5.39
C GLN A 17 4.79 -2.64 -5.11
N ARG A 18 4.22 -3.74 -5.62
CA ARG A 18 4.83 -5.07 -5.51
C ARG A 18 6.22 -5.08 -6.13
N ASP A 19 6.34 -4.60 -7.37
CA ASP A 19 7.58 -4.60 -8.12
C ASP A 19 8.62 -3.65 -7.51
N SER A 20 8.20 -2.51 -6.95
CA SER A 20 9.06 -1.60 -6.18
C SER A 20 9.67 -2.30 -4.95
N GLY A 21 8.84 -3.06 -4.21
CA GLY A 21 9.30 -3.84 -3.06
C GLY A 21 10.27 -4.97 -3.42
N LEU A 22 10.13 -5.57 -4.61
CA LEU A 22 11.08 -6.56 -5.12
C LEU A 22 12.43 -5.91 -5.49
N LYS A 23 12.38 -4.77 -6.20
CA LYS A 23 13.58 -4.03 -6.62
C LYS A 23 14.42 -3.53 -5.44
N SER A 24 13.80 -3.29 -4.30
CA SER A 24 14.49 -2.85 -3.08
C SER A 24 15.20 -3.98 -2.32
N GLY A 25 15.14 -5.23 -2.81
CA GLY A 25 15.70 -6.40 -2.14
C GLY A 25 14.77 -7.05 -1.12
N GLY A 26 13.50 -6.63 -1.03
CA GLY A 26 12.46 -7.37 -0.32
C GLY A 26 11.76 -8.39 -1.22
N ASP A 27 10.70 -9.01 -0.71
CA ASP A 27 9.92 -10.03 -1.44
C ASP A 27 8.61 -9.47 -2.02
N GLY A 28 8.47 -8.14 -2.04
CA GLY A 28 7.33 -7.43 -2.59
C GLY A 28 6.58 -6.56 -1.58
N CYS A 29 5.46 -5.99 -2.02
CA CYS A 29 4.62 -5.11 -1.23
C CYS A 29 3.15 -5.29 -1.65
N THR A 30 2.28 -5.49 -0.66
CA THR A 30 0.83 -5.54 -0.85
C THR A 30 0.24 -4.15 -0.57
N THR A 31 -0.69 -3.72 -1.41
CA THR A 31 -1.36 -2.42 -1.28
C THR A 31 -2.83 -2.63 -0.94
N ILE A 32 -3.29 -1.98 0.12
CA ILE A 32 -4.71 -1.89 0.47
C ILE A 32 -5.11 -0.42 0.35
N VAL A 33 -6.24 -0.17 -0.30
CA VAL A 33 -6.75 1.17 -0.63
C VAL A 33 -8.04 1.41 0.14
N CYS A 34 -8.19 2.57 0.78
CA CYS A 34 -9.49 3.01 1.28
C CYS A 34 -10.21 3.78 0.18
N ARG A 35 -11.22 3.16 -0.43
CA ARG A 35 -12.04 3.78 -1.49
C ARG A 35 -13.51 3.45 -1.29
N LYS A 36 -14.39 4.44 -1.45
CA LYS A 36 -15.83 4.37 -1.20
C LYS A 36 -16.14 3.85 0.21
N GLY A 37 -15.36 4.27 1.20
CA GLY A 37 -15.50 3.87 2.59
C GLY A 37 -15.07 2.43 2.90
N LYS A 38 -14.60 1.66 1.90
CA LYS A 38 -14.18 0.26 2.04
C LYS A 38 -12.67 0.09 1.96
N LEU A 39 -12.16 -0.95 2.60
CA LEU A 39 -10.79 -1.41 2.40
C LEU A 39 -10.73 -2.42 1.25
N ILE A 40 -10.08 -2.03 0.16
CA ILE A 40 -9.97 -2.84 -1.06
C ILE A 40 -8.51 -3.21 -1.29
N LEU A 41 -8.24 -4.51 -1.45
CA LEU A 41 -7.01 -4.98 -2.07
C LEU A 41 -7.26 -4.98 -3.60
N PRO A 42 -6.57 -4.15 -4.38
CA PRO A 42 -6.87 -4.01 -5.80
C PRO A 42 -6.72 -5.32 -6.59
N PRO A 43 -7.52 -5.51 -7.64
CA PRO A 43 -8.46 -4.53 -8.20
C PRO A 43 -9.79 -4.41 -7.44
N ASP A 44 -10.30 -5.48 -6.83
CA ASP A 44 -11.69 -5.54 -6.35
C ASP A 44 -11.91 -6.42 -5.10
N TRP A 45 -10.85 -6.85 -4.42
CA TRP A 45 -10.97 -7.71 -3.25
C TRP A 45 -11.33 -6.92 -1.98
N ASP A 46 -12.56 -7.10 -1.49
CA ASP A 46 -13.08 -6.45 -0.28
C ASP A 46 -12.45 -7.07 0.98
N VAL A 47 -11.54 -6.34 1.64
CA VAL A 47 -10.81 -6.83 2.82
C VAL A 47 -11.72 -6.97 4.03
N GLU A 48 -12.73 -6.11 4.17
CA GLU A 48 -13.67 -6.15 5.30
C GLU A 48 -14.55 -7.41 5.25
N SER A 49 -14.98 -7.80 4.06
CA SER A 49 -15.83 -8.99 3.88
C SER A 49 -15.04 -10.30 3.93
N ASN A 50 -13.81 -10.30 3.41
CA ASN A 50 -13.00 -11.52 3.27
C ASN A 50 -12.04 -11.76 4.45
N THR A 51 -11.60 -10.71 5.16
CA THR A 51 -10.67 -10.83 6.28
C THR A 51 -10.95 -9.75 7.35
N PRO A 52 -12.06 -9.89 8.11
CA PRO A 52 -12.51 -8.87 9.06
C PRO A 52 -11.47 -8.53 10.14
N GLU A 53 -10.63 -9.49 10.56
CA GLU A 53 -9.57 -9.24 11.54
C GLU A 53 -8.49 -8.31 10.99
N LEU A 54 -8.06 -8.53 9.74
CA LEU A 54 -7.08 -7.67 9.07
C LEU A 54 -7.66 -6.26 8.86
N ALA A 55 -8.90 -6.17 8.43
CA ALA A 55 -9.59 -4.88 8.30
C ALA A 55 -9.63 -4.14 9.64
N SER A 56 -9.98 -4.82 10.72
CA SER A 56 -10.01 -4.25 12.08
C SER A 56 -8.63 -3.75 12.53
N GLN A 57 -7.56 -4.49 12.22
CA GLN A 57 -6.18 -4.05 12.51
C GLN A 57 -5.82 -2.78 11.74
N ILE A 58 -6.17 -2.71 10.45
CA ILE A 58 -5.90 -1.54 9.60
C ILE A 58 -6.69 -0.32 10.08
N ARG A 59 -7.97 -0.50 10.42
CA ARG A 59 -8.85 0.58 10.89
C ARG A 59 -8.37 1.25 12.17
N ARG A 60 -7.65 0.54 13.05
CA ARG A 60 -7.05 1.12 14.28
C ARG A 60 -6.03 2.23 14.02
N TYR A 61 -5.50 2.31 12.79
CA TYR A 61 -4.57 3.38 12.40
C TYR A 61 -5.28 4.59 11.76
N SER A 62 -6.61 4.68 11.90
CA SER A 62 -7.42 5.80 11.42
C SER A 62 -7.23 6.07 9.92
N ILE A 63 -7.22 4.99 9.12
CA ILE A 63 -7.25 5.10 7.66
C ILE A 63 -8.58 5.71 7.21
N THR A 64 -8.51 6.65 6.28
CA THR A 64 -9.67 7.39 5.76
C THR A 64 -9.74 7.31 4.24
N GLU A 65 -10.86 7.75 3.68
CA GLU A 65 -11.07 7.77 2.23
C GLU A 65 -9.91 8.46 1.51
N GLY A 66 -9.38 7.83 0.47
CA GLY A 66 -8.24 8.37 -0.28
C GLY A 66 -6.87 7.92 0.23
N ASP A 67 -6.80 7.25 1.38
CA ASP A 67 -5.55 6.72 1.92
C ASP A 67 -5.24 5.30 1.43
N ILE A 68 -3.98 4.90 1.60
CA ILE A 68 -3.52 3.54 1.32
C ILE A 68 -2.68 3.00 2.47
N VAL A 69 -2.66 1.68 2.61
CA VAL A 69 -1.72 0.95 3.47
C VAL A 69 -0.82 0.08 2.61
N LEU A 70 0.48 0.24 2.80
CA LEU A 70 1.52 -0.55 2.16
C LEU A 70 2.07 -1.58 3.15
N ILE A 71 2.00 -2.85 2.78
CA ILE A 71 2.48 -3.98 3.58
C ILE A 71 3.62 -4.63 2.81
N GLY A 72 4.85 -4.23 3.14
CA GLY A 72 6.04 -4.89 2.59
C GLY A 72 6.19 -6.30 3.14
N GLY A 73 6.65 -7.21 2.28
CA GLY A 73 6.93 -8.60 2.61
C GLY A 73 8.43 -8.90 2.55
N SER A 74 8.89 -9.75 3.46
CA SER A 74 10.18 -10.41 3.28
C SER A 74 10.26 -11.74 4.02
N ASN A 75 10.89 -12.72 3.38
CA ASN A 75 11.27 -14.03 3.94
C ASN A 75 12.59 -13.96 4.72
N THR A 76 13.35 -12.88 4.60
CA THR A 76 14.66 -12.73 5.26
C THR A 76 14.51 -12.19 6.68
N ASN A 77 13.96 -10.98 6.83
CA ASN A 77 13.72 -10.37 8.13
C ASN A 77 12.75 -9.18 8.01
N ARG A 78 12.33 -8.67 9.18
CA ARG A 78 11.43 -7.52 9.29
C ARG A 78 12.01 -6.23 8.70
N THR A 79 13.33 -6.06 8.73
CA THR A 79 14.01 -4.88 8.15
C THR A 79 13.81 -4.84 6.64
N MET A 80 13.92 -5.97 5.95
CA MET A 80 13.69 -6.06 4.51
C MET A 80 12.22 -5.86 4.14
N ALA A 81 11.30 -6.36 4.95
CA ALA A 81 9.88 -6.03 4.80
C ALA A 81 9.61 -4.52 4.96
N ALA A 82 10.30 -3.83 5.88
CA ALA A 82 10.18 -2.39 6.04
C ALA A 82 10.79 -1.62 4.85
N VAL A 83 11.93 -2.05 4.33
CA VAL A 83 12.56 -1.48 3.13
C VAL A 83 11.62 -1.60 1.93
N ALA A 84 11.01 -2.76 1.70
CA ALA A 84 10.05 -2.96 0.61
C ALA A 84 8.86 -1.99 0.67
N ALA A 85 8.28 -1.79 1.86
CA ALA A 85 7.20 -0.83 2.04
C ALA A 85 7.66 0.62 1.81
N ASN A 86 8.82 0.99 2.33
CA ASN A 86 9.39 2.34 2.18
C ASN A 86 9.72 2.66 0.73
N SER A 87 10.32 1.73 -0.02
CA SER A 87 10.64 1.92 -1.43
C SER A 87 9.37 2.16 -2.26
N ALA A 88 8.34 1.35 -2.05
CA ALA A 88 7.04 1.53 -2.70
C ALA A 88 6.41 2.90 -2.36
N ALA A 89 6.52 3.35 -1.10
CA ALA A 89 6.02 4.66 -0.67
C ALA A 89 6.79 5.82 -1.32
N LEU A 90 8.12 5.75 -1.32
CA LEU A 90 8.99 6.81 -1.89
C LEU A 90 8.78 6.95 -3.39
N GLU A 91 8.76 5.84 -4.13
CA GLU A 91 8.51 5.86 -5.58
C GLU A 91 7.13 6.47 -5.91
N LEU A 92 6.11 6.15 -5.09
CA LEU A 92 4.78 6.73 -5.24
C LEU A 92 4.77 8.25 -5.00
N LEU A 93 5.47 8.71 -3.97
CA LEU A 93 5.61 10.13 -3.65
C LEU A 93 6.36 10.89 -4.75
N GLU A 94 7.42 10.31 -5.32
CA GLU A 94 8.16 10.88 -6.45
C GLU A 94 7.26 11.04 -7.69
N LYS A 95 6.52 9.98 -8.07
CA LYS A 95 5.56 10.04 -9.18
C LYS A 95 4.48 11.11 -8.96
N SER A 96 3.98 11.25 -7.73
CA SER A 96 2.99 12.27 -7.38
C SER A 96 3.51 13.71 -7.49
N ARG A 97 4.83 13.91 -7.43
CA ARG A 97 5.49 15.21 -7.60
C ARG A 97 5.71 15.51 -9.07
N SER A 98 6.15 14.52 -9.86
CA SER A 98 6.36 14.67 -11.30
C SER A 98 5.06 14.85 -12.09
N GLY A 99 3.92 14.31 -11.59
CA GLY A 99 2.60 14.53 -12.18
C GLY A 99 1.98 15.90 -11.90
N ARG A 100 2.57 16.71 -11.00
CA ARG A 100 2.11 18.08 -10.69
C ARG A 100 2.69 19.17 -11.60
N THR A 101 3.65 18.79 -12.45
CA THR A 101 4.32 19.69 -13.41
C THR A 101 3.78 19.60 -14.84
N ALA A 102 2.65 18.90 -15.06
CA ALA A 102 1.99 18.77 -16.36
C ALA A 102 0.63 19.48 -16.36
#